data_AF-A0A9J7YM51-F1
#
_entry.id   AF-A0A9J7YM51-F1
#
_cell.length_a   1.000
_cell.length_b   1.000
_cell.length_c   1.000
_cell.angle_alpha   90.00
_cell.angle_beta   90.00
_cell.angle_gamma   90.00
#
_symmetry.space_group_name_H-M   'P 1'
#
loop_
_entity.id
_entity.type
_entity.pdbx_description
1 polymer ?
#
loop_
_entity_poly.entity_id
_entity_poly.type
_entity_poly.pdbx_seq_one_letter_code
_entity_poly.pdbx_strand_id
1 'polypeptide(L)'
;MEEEAEKLKELQNEVEKQMNLSPPPAGPVIMSIEEKMEADGRSIYVGNVDYGATAEELEAHFHGCGSVNRVTILCDKFTGHPKGFAYIEFADKESVRTAMALDESLFRGRQIKVGAKRTNRPGISTTDRGFPRARFRSRGGNFSSRARYYSGYTPPRGRGRAFR
;
A
#
# COMPACT_ATOMS: atom_id res chain seq x y z
N MET A 1 42.62 -0.50 38.18
CA MET A 1 42.99 -1.46 37.10
C MET A 1 42.00 -2.62 37.00
N GLU A 2 41.41 -3.11 38.10
CA GLU A 2 40.35 -4.15 38.00
C GLU A 2 38.95 -3.56 37.70
N GLU A 3 38.60 -2.40 38.26
CA GLU A 3 37.28 -1.76 38.10
C GLU A 3 36.90 -1.33 36.67
N GLU A 4 37.89 -1.22 35.76
CA GLU A 4 37.64 -0.89 34.35
C GLU A 4 37.25 -2.15 33.53
N ALA A 5 37.72 -3.32 33.96
CA ALA A 5 37.36 -4.59 33.33
C ALA A 5 35.91 -4.99 33.64
N GLU A 6 35.41 -4.66 34.83
CA GLU A 6 34.01 -4.94 35.21
C GLU A 6 33.02 -4.12 34.39
N LYS A 7 33.29 -2.83 34.16
CA LYS A 7 32.44 -1.95 33.32
C LYS A 7 32.40 -2.39 31.85
N LEU A 8 33.53 -2.86 31.31
CA LEU A 8 33.55 -3.48 29.98
C LEU A 8 32.72 -4.77 29.92
N LYS A 9 32.71 -5.55 31.01
CA LYS A 9 31.95 -6.79 31.13
C LYS A 9 30.46 -6.56 31.33
N GLU A 10 30.06 -5.51 32.06
CA GLU A 10 28.66 -5.06 32.13
C GLU A 10 28.17 -4.55 30.78
N LEU A 11 28.95 -3.71 30.08
CA LEU A 11 28.61 -3.25 28.72
C LEU A 11 28.48 -4.42 27.73
N GLN A 12 29.35 -5.43 27.80
CA GLN A 12 29.21 -6.65 27.00
C GLN A 12 27.95 -7.45 27.39
N ASN A 13 27.68 -7.65 28.68
CA ASN A 13 26.46 -8.33 29.15
C ASN A 13 25.17 -7.57 28.79
N GLU A 14 25.21 -6.24 28.70
CA GLU A 14 24.06 -5.40 28.36
C GLU A 14 23.82 -5.38 26.84
N VAL A 15 24.89 -5.35 26.04
CA VAL A 15 24.84 -5.57 24.59
C VAL A 15 24.36 -6.99 24.26
N GLU A 16 24.85 -8.03 24.96
CA GLU A 16 24.38 -9.40 24.79
C GLU A 16 22.92 -9.59 25.24
N LYS A 17 22.45 -8.89 26.29
CA LYS A 17 21.02 -8.88 26.66
C LYS A 17 20.16 -8.16 25.64
N GLN A 18 20.65 -7.10 24.99
CA GLN A 18 19.96 -6.47 23.87
C GLN A 18 19.97 -7.35 22.60
N MET A 19 21.01 -8.16 22.39
CA MET A 19 21.09 -9.11 21.27
C MET A 19 20.31 -10.43 21.48
N ASN A 20 20.09 -10.86 22.73
CA ASN A 20 19.39 -12.11 23.06
C ASN A 20 17.84 -12.02 23.06
N LEU A 21 17.26 -11.01 22.41
CA LEU A 21 15.83 -10.98 22.07
C LEU A 21 15.50 -11.57 20.68
N SER A 22 16.40 -12.37 20.09
CA SER A 22 16.08 -13.17 18.89
C SER A 22 16.82 -14.52 18.87
N PRO A 23 16.10 -15.67 18.76
CA PRO A 23 16.74 -16.97 18.55
C PRO A 23 17.21 -17.14 17.09
N PRO A 24 18.28 -17.92 16.82
CA PRO A 24 18.79 -18.11 15.47
C PRO A 24 17.81 -18.95 14.60
N PRO A 25 17.38 -18.47 13.42
CA PRO A 25 16.40 -19.15 12.60
C PRO A 25 17.05 -20.22 11.71
N ALA A 26 17.22 -21.43 12.25
CA ALA A 26 17.39 -22.65 11.45
C ALA A 26 16.04 -23.10 10.85
N GLY A 27 15.46 -22.25 9.99
CA GLY A 27 14.12 -22.42 9.41
C GLY A 27 13.63 -21.10 8.77
N PRO A 28 12.54 -21.12 7.98
CA PRO A 28 12.03 -19.92 7.32
C PRO A 28 11.63 -18.88 8.36
N VAL A 29 12.30 -17.72 8.34
CA VAL A 29 12.25 -16.71 9.40
C VAL A 29 10.83 -16.18 9.61
N ILE A 30 10.15 -16.66 10.65
CA ILE A 30 8.89 -16.08 11.12
C ILE A 30 9.25 -14.82 11.91
N MET A 31 9.64 -13.73 11.23
CA MET A 31 9.75 -12.43 11.89
C MET A 31 8.43 -12.12 12.60
N SER A 32 8.51 -11.54 13.79
CA SER A 32 7.35 -11.32 14.62
C SER A 32 6.32 -10.45 13.90
N ILE A 33 5.04 -10.59 14.27
CA ILE A 33 3.96 -9.83 13.64
C ILE A 33 4.17 -8.33 13.85
N GLU A 34 4.75 -7.95 14.99
CA GLU A 34 5.06 -6.57 15.37
C GLU A 34 6.18 -5.98 14.50
N GLU A 35 7.33 -6.65 14.37
CA GLU A 35 8.42 -6.23 13.46
C GLU A 35 7.93 -6.07 12.02
N LYS A 36 7.10 -7.01 11.54
CA LYS A 36 6.49 -6.91 10.19
C LYS A 36 5.56 -5.70 10.07
N MET A 37 4.77 -5.39 11.10
CA MET A 37 3.91 -4.21 11.11
C MET A 37 4.71 -2.89 11.20
N GLU A 38 5.85 -2.90 11.87
CA GLU A 38 6.77 -1.76 11.93
C GLU A 38 7.53 -1.53 10.62
N ALA A 39 8.00 -2.59 9.98
CA ALA A 39 8.60 -2.57 8.66
C ALA A 39 7.57 -2.14 7.60
N ASP A 40 6.34 -2.66 7.67
CA ASP A 40 5.22 -2.22 6.83
C ASP A 40 4.91 -0.74 7.04
N GLY A 41 4.92 -0.24 8.28
CA GLY A 41 4.75 1.18 8.61
C GLY A 41 5.92 2.09 8.18
N ARG A 42 7.08 1.51 7.87
CA ARG A 42 8.26 2.14 7.24
C ARG A 42 8.38 1.88 5.75
N SER A 43 7.41 1.19 5.16
CA SER A 43 7.45 0.81 3.76
C SER A 43 6.48 1.61 2.91
N ILE A 44 6.87 1.86 1.67
CA ILE A 44 5.99 2.31 0.60
C ILE A 44 5.66 1.18 -0.36
N TYR A 45 4.51 1.32 -1.01
CA TYR A 45 4.12 0.66 -2.24
C TYR A 45 4.39 1.62 -3.40
N VAL A 46 5.06 1.12 -4.44
CA VAL A 46 5.28 1.82 -5.71
C VAL A 46 4.62 1.02 -6.81
N GLY A 47 3.81 1.67 -7.64
CA GLY A 47 3.10 1.05 -8.75
C GLY A 47 3.23 1.79 -10.07
N ASN A 48 2.80 1.11 -11.15
CA ASN A 48 3.08 1.52 -12.53
C ASN A 48 4.60 1.62 -12.85
N VAL A 49 5.40 0.85 -12.13
CA VAL A 49 6.84 0.72 -12.35
C VAL A 49 7.08 0.04 -13.70
N ASP A 50 8.12 0.45 -14.43
CA ASP A 50 8.47 -0.19 -15.70
C ASP A 50 8.88 -1.66 -15.52
N TYR A 51 8.62 -2.48 -16.54
CA TYR A 51 8.93 -3.91 -16.50
C TYR A 51 10.43 -4.21 -16.57
N GLY A 52 11.24 -3.29 -17.11
CA GLY A 52 12.69 -3.39 -17.12
C GLY A 52 13.38 -2.70 -15.94
N ALA A 53 12.63 -2.24 -14.93
CA ALA A 53 13.17 -1.52 -13.78
C ALA A 53 14.02 -2.43 -12.87
N THR A 54 15.18 -1.94 -12.44
CA THR A 54 16.03 -2.64 -11.46
C THR A 54 15.76 -2.16 -10.03
N ALA A 55 16.24 -2.91 -9.03
CA ALA A 55 16.20 -2.46 -7.65
C ALA A 55 17.05 -1.20 -7.45
N GLU A 56 18.26 -1.17 -8.05
CA GLU A 56 19.20 -0.05 -8.00
C GLU A 56 18.60 1.27 -8.54
N GLU A 57 17.86 1.22 -9.65
CA GLU A 57 17.17 2.39 -10.21
C GLU A 57 16.09 2.93 -9.26
N LEU A 58 15.35 2.05 -8.58
CA LEU A 58 14.36 2.44 -7.58
C LEU A 58 15.03 3.00 -6.33
N GLU A 59 16.10 2.38 -5.85
CA GLU A 59 16.90 2.88 -4.73
C GLU A 59 17.43 4.29 -5.02
N ALA A 60 18.01 4.52 -6.20
CA ALA A 60 18.49 5.83 -6.62
C ALA A 60 17.37 6.89 -6.69
N HIS A 61 16.19 6.53 -7.20
CA HIS A 61 15.04 7.45 -7.28
C HIS A 61 14.51 7.87 -5.91
N PHE A 62 14.50 6.96 -4.93
CA PHE A 62 14.00 7.22 -3.57
C PHE A 62 15.09 7.59 -2.55
N HIS A 63 16.38 7.56 -2.94
CA HIS A 63 17.51 7.93 -2.07
C HIS A 63 17.39 9.36 -1.50
N GLY A 64 16.86 10.30 -2.30
CA GLY A 64 16.60 11.67 -1.86
C GLY A 64 15.48 11.83 -0.82
N CYS A 65 14.66 10.79 -0.60
CA CYS A 65 13.60 10.78 0.42
C CYS A 65 14.06 10.23 1.77
N GLY A 66 15.09 9.39 1.80
CA GLY A 66 15.66 8.78 3.00
C GLY A 66 16.40 7.47 2.73
N SER A 67 17.02 6.90 3.78
CA SER A 67 17.79 5.66 3.67
C SER A 67 16.88 4.45 3.40
N VAL A 68 17.15 3.71 2.32
CA VAL A 68 16.45 2.49 1.94
C VAL A 68 17.14 1.29 2.59
N ASN A 69 16.36 0.45 3.30
CA ASN A 69 16.82 -0.82 3.88
C ASN A 69 16.68 -1.98 2.88
N ARG A 70 15.60 -2.00 2.10
CA ARG A 70 15.27 -3.12 1.21
C ARG A 70 14.30 -2.72 0.09
N VAL A 71 14.61 -3.11 -1.14
CA VAL A 71 13.66 -3.09 -2.26
C VAL A 71 13.17 -4.51 -2.57
N THR A 72 11.90 -4.64 -2.95
CA THR A 72 11.29 -5.92 -3.35
C THR A 72 10.32 -5.69 -4.51
N ILE A 73 10.78 -6.01 -5.71
CA ILE A 73 9.96 -5.97 -6.94
C ILE A 73 9.08 -7.23 -6.96
N LEU A 74 7.77 -7.07 -7.19
CA LEU A 74 6.83 -8.18 -7.19
C LEU A 74 6.65 -8.75 -8.59
N CYS A 75 7.22 -9.92 -8.84
CA CYS A 75 7.00 -10.70 -10.05
C CYS A 75 5.81 -11.67 -9.92
N ASP A 76 5.18 -11.99 -11.03
CA ASP A 76 4.21 -13.08 -11.11
C ASP A 76 4.92 -14.44 -10.92
N LYS A 77 4.28 -15.33 -10.16
CA LYS A 77 4.87 -16.63 -9.77
C LYS A 77 4.83 -17.67 -10.87
N PHE A 78 3.93 -17.51 -11.85
CA PHE A 78 3.74 -18.48 -12.93
C PHE A 78 4.55 -18.11 -14.18
N THR A 79 4.56 -16.83 -14.54
CA THR A 79 5.27 -16.34 -15.73
C THR A 79 6.65 -15.76 -15.44
N GLY A 80 6.97 -15.47 -14.17
CA GLY A 80 8.20 -14.77 -13.79
C GLY A 80 8.23 -13.28 -14.18
N HIS A 81 7.25 -12.80 -14.94
CA HIS A 81 7.23 -11.41 -15.40
C HIS A 81 6.96 -10.44 -14.23
N PRO A 82 7.67 -9.30 -14.17
CA PRO A 82 7.41 -8.27 -13.17
C PRO A 82 5.99 -7.73 -13.31
N LYS A 83 5.30 -7.51 -12.18
CA LYS A 83 3.90 -7.09 -12.18
C LYS A 83 3.71 -5.56 -12.33
N GLY A 84 4.80 -4.80 -12.44
CA GLY A 84 4.80 -3.33 -12.41
C GLY A 84 4.59 -2.73 -11.02
N PHE A 85 4.89 -3.50 -9.96
CA PHE A 85 4.75 -3.10 -8.56
C PHE A 85 6.01 -3.45 -7.76
N ALA A 86 6.42 -2.55 -6.88
CA ALA A 86 7.52 -2.76 -5.94
C ALA A 86 7.13 -2.31 -4.53
N TYR A 87 7.80 -2.86 -3.54
CA TYR A 87 7.79 -2.36 -2.16
C TYR A 87 9.20 -1.90 -1.81
N ILE A 88 9.28 -0.78 -1.11
CA ILE A 88 10.54 -0.18 -0.64
C ILE A 88 10.38 0.03 0.86
N GLU A 89 11.27 -0.56 1.64
CA GLU A 89 11.35 -0.42 3.09
C GLU A 89 12.45 0.60 3.41
N PHE A 90 12.10 1.65 4.16
CA PHE A 90 13.04 2.66 4.64
C PHE A 90 13.52 2.36 6.07
N ALA A 91 14.66 2.95 6.45
CA ALA A 91 15.10 2.98 7.85
C ALA A 91 14.08 3.69 8.76
N ASP A 92 13.52 4.81 8.28
CA ASP A 92 12.71 5.74 9.06
C ASP A 92 11.25 5.83 8.59
N LYS A 93 10.35 6.11 9.55
CA LYS A 93 8.91 6.35 9.28
C LYS A 93 8.66 7.70 8.60
N GLU A 94 9.62 8.64 8.66
CA GLU A 94 9.50 9.95 8.02
C GLU A 94 9.76 9.89 6.50
N SER A 95 10.68 9.03 6.06
CA SER A 95 10.98 8.75 4.65
C SER A 95 9.76 8.29 3.85
N VAL A 96 8.80 7.64 4.51
CA VAL A 96 7.50 7.26 3.90
C VAL A 96 6.69 8.50 3.50
N ARG A 97 6.72 9.57 4.32
CA ARG A 97 5.97 10.81 4.05
C ARG A 97 6.61 11.63 2.93
N THR A 98 7.95 11.71 2.91
CA THR A 98 8.69 12.38 1.82
C THR A 98 8.54 11.63 0.51
N ALA A 99 8.61 10.29 0.52
CA ALA A 99 8.38 9.48 -0.68
C ALA A 99 6.94 9.56 -1.19
N MET A 100 5.93 9.67 -0.30
CA MET A 100 4.55 9.95 -0.70
C MET A 100 4.37 11.32 -1.40
N ALA A 101 5.28 12.28 -1.20
CA ALA A 101 5.28 13.53 -1.95
C ALA A 101 5.87 13.39 -3.38
N LEU A 102 6.49 12.25 -3.71
CA LEU A 102 6.93 11.88 -5.07
C LEU A 102 5.89 11.02 -5.81
N ASP A 103 4.63 11.01 -5.37
CA ASP A 103 3.53 10.43 -6.15
C ASP A 103 3.43 11.13 -7.53
N GLU A 104 3.04 10.39 -8.56
CA GLU A 104 2.96 10.81 -9.96
C GLU A 104 4.30 11.27 -10.61
N SER A 105 5.44 11.10 -9.93
CA SER A 105 6.77 11.40 -10.49
C SER A 105 7.12 10.54 -11.72
N LEU A 106 7.95 11.08 -12.62
CA LEU A 106 8.35 10.41 -13.85
C LEU A 106 9.55 9.47 -13.60
N PHE A 107 9.35 8.18 -13.83
CA PHE A 107 10.37 7.14 -13.80
C PHE A 107 10.38 6.38 -15.13
N ARG A 108 11.51 6.38 -15.85
CA ARG A 108 11.68 5.73 -17.16
C ARG A 108 10.57 6.07 -18.18
N GLY A 109 10.09 7.32 -18.16
CA GLY A 109 9.02 7.82 -19.04
C GLY A 109 7.60 7.42 -18.64
N ARG A 110 7.39 6.82 -17.46
CA ARG A 110 6.07 6.51 -16.88
C ARG A 110 5.87 7.27 -15.58
N GLN A 111 4.64 7.71 -15.31
CA GLN A 111 4.29 8.25 -13.99
C GLN A 111 4.12 7.08 -13.01
N ILE A 112 4.94 7.03 -11.97
CA ILE A 112 4.79 6.04 -10.89
C ILE A 112 3.75 6.50 -9.88
N LYS A 113 3.11 5.54 -9.23
CA LYS A 113 2.18 5.77 -8.13
C LYS A 113 2.80 5.36 -6.81
N VAL A 114 2.87 6.27 -5.84
CA VAL A 114 3.45 6.02 -4.52
C VAL A 114 2.37 6.08 -3.44
N GLY A 115 2.44 5.17 -2.47
CA GLY A 115 1.59 5.22 -1.28
C GLY A 115 2.16 4.40 -0.13
N ALA A 116 1.69 4.62 1.09
CA ALA A 116 2.09 3.81 2.24
C ALA A 116 1.75 2.32 2.01
N LYS A 117 2.66 1.40 2.36
CA LYS A 117 2.40 -0.04 2.29
C LYS A 117 1.31 -0.38 3.30
N ARG A 118 0.34 -1.18 2.87
CA ARG A 118 -0.74 -1.63 3.75
C ARG A 118 -0.33 -2.90 4.50
N THR A 119 -0.37 -2.84 5.83
CA THR A 119 -0.29 -4.04 6.69
C THR A 119 -1.39 -5.03 6.34
N ASN A 120 -1.02 -6.26 5.97
CA ASN A 120 -1.97 -7.35 5.78
C ASN A 120 -2.40 -7.91 7.14
N ARG A 121 -3.42 -7.32 7.76
CA ARG A 121 -4.09 -7.95 8.91
C ARG A 121 -4.84 -9.20 8.45
N PRO A 122 -4.54 -10.40 9.00
CA PRO A 122 -5.29 -11.60 8.66
C PRO A 122 -6.77 -11.40 9.03
N GLY A 123 -7.67 -11.72 8.10
CA GLY A 123 -9.12 -11.58 8.27
C GLY A 123 -9.77 -10.32 7.67
N ILE A 124 -9.02 -9.30 7.22
CA ILE A 124 -9.59 -8.10 6.57
C ILE A 124 -9.03 -7.92 5.15
N SER A 125 -9.46 -8.81 4.26
CA SER A 125 -9.24 -8.71 2.82
C SER A 125 -10.03 -7.55 2.21
N THR A 126 -9.35 -6.72 1.40
CA THR A 126 -10.03 -5.63 0.65
C THR A 126 -10.81 -6.13 -0.55
N THR A 127 -10.54 -7.36 -0.99
CA THR A 127 -11.27 -8.05 -2.05
C THR A 127 -12.70 -8.35 -1.60
N ASP A 128 -12.91 -8.47 -0.28
CA ASP A 128 -14.20 -8.69 0.38
C ASP A 128 -14.84 -7.38 0.86
N ARG A 129 -14.60 -6.28 0.13
CA ARG A 129 -15.51 -5.12 0.19
C ARG A 129 -16.86 -5.56 -0.37
N GLY A 130 -17.74 -6.01 0.52
CA GLY A 130 -19.12 -6.38 0.26
C GLY A 130 -20.00 -5.22 -0.21
N PHE A 131 -19.67 -4.65 -1.37
CA PHE A 131 -20.64 -4.06 -2.27
C PHE A 131 -21.09 -5.17 -3.21
N PRO A 132 -22.16 -5.93 -2.89
CA PRO A 132 -22.93 -6.52 -3.97
C PRO A 132 -23.27 -5.35 -4.90
N ARG A 133 -22.96 -5.49 -6.20
CA ARG A 133 -23.54 -4.60 -7.21
C ARG A 133 -25.04 -4.82 -7.17
N ALA A 134 -25.70 -4.04 -6.33
CA ALA A 134 -27.12 -4.13 -6.10
C ALA A 134 -27.79 -3.83 -7.43
N ARG A 135 -28.20 -4.89 -8.13
CA ARG A 135 -29.24 -4.86 -9.16
C ARG A 135 -30.58 -4.55 -8.48
N PHE A 136 -30.63 -3.50 -7.67
CA PHE A 136 -31.85 -2.92 -7.13
C PHE A 136 -32.55 -2.12 -8.23
N ARG A 137 -32.85 -2.82 -9.34
CA ARG A 137 -33.84 -2.39 -10.31
C ARG A 137 -35.22 -2.73 -9.75
N SER A 138 -35.47 -2.22 -8.54
CA SER A 138 -36.75 -2.38 -7.83
C SER A 138 -37.80 -1.56 -8.53
N ARG A 139 -38.38 -2.21 -9.53
CA ARG A 139 -39.68 -1.94 -10.10
C ARG A 139 -40.72 -1.97 -8.97
N GLY A 140 -41.13 -0.80 -8.48
CA GLY A 140 -42.26 -0.64 -7.57
C GLY A 140 -41.89 0.11 -6.29
N GLY A 141 -42.55 1.25 -6.06
CA GLY A 141 -42.32 2.08 -4.88
C GLY A 141 -42.91 3.49 -5.03
N ASN A 142 -44.24 3.59 -5.13
CA ASN A 142 -44.92 4.89 -5.02
C ASN A 142 -44.61 5.51 -3.65
N PHE A 143 -43.99 6.69 -3.62
CA PHE A 143 -44.14 7.62 -2.50
C PHE A 143 -44.88 8.87 -2.97
N SER A 144 -46.21 8.74 -3.05
CA SER A 144 -47.10 9.88 -3.23
C SER A 144 -47.44 10.46 -1.86
N SER A 145 -46.97 11.67 -1.56
CA SER A 145 -47.76 12.66 -0.81
C SER A 145 -47.14 14.07 -0.88
N ARG A 146 -47.94 15.00 -1.42
CA ARG A 146 -48.09 16.45 -1.09
C ARG A 146 -46.90 17.17 -0.40
N ALA A 147 -46.44 18.36 -0.81
CA ALA A 147 -46.72 19.27 -1.94
C ALA A 147 -45.61 20.39 -1.94
N ARG A 148 -45.71 21.64 -2.46
CA ARG A 148 -46.77 22.45 -3.11
C ARG A 148 -46.10 23.61 -3.90
N TYR A 149 -46.64 23.96 -5.08
CA TYR A 149 -46.46 25.22 -5.85
C TYR A 149 -45.16 25.59 -6.61
N TYR A 150 -45.44 26.17 -7.79
CA TYR A 150 -44.67 27.03 -8.70
C TYR A 150 -43.69 26.49 -9.76
N SER A 151 -44.11 26.74 -11.01
CA SER A 151 -43.33 26.93 -12.26
C SER A 151 -42.82 25.71 -13.04
N GLY A 152 -42.90 25.79 -14.38
CA GLY A 152 -42.20 24.90 -15.31
C GLY A 152 -43.08 23.92 -16.10
N TYR A 153 -43.95 24.42 -17.00
CA TYR A 153 -44.63 23.58 -17.99
C TYR A 153 -43.62 23.00 -19.00
N THR A 154 -43.61 21.69 -19.25
CA THR A 154 -42.98 21.10 -20.44
C THR A 154 -43.79 19.86 -20.88
N PRO A 155 -44.45 19.89 -22.04
CA PRO A 155 -45.39 18.84 -22.43
C PRO A 155 -44.68 17.58 -22.97
N PRO A 156 -45.22 16.37 -22.73
CA PRO A 156 -44.65 15.13 -23.25
C PRO A 156 -44.91 14.99 -24.77
N ARG A 157 -43.85 14.75 -25.56
CA ARG A 157 -43.98 14.41 -26.98
C ARG A 157 -44.51 12.98 -27.14
N GLY A 158 -45.79 12.85 -27.44
CA GLY A 158 -46.45 11.58 -27.74
C GLY A 158 -46.80 11.41 -29.22
N ARG A 159 -46.45 10.24 -29.78
CA ARG A 159 -47.00 9.57 -30.97
C ARG A 159 -47.01 10.31 -32.32
N GLY A 160 -46.34 9.70 -33.30
CA GLY A 160 -46.64 9.80 -34.73
C GLY A 160 -46.56 8.41 -35.38
N ARG A 161 -47.67 7.69 -35.46
CA ARG A 161 -47.80 6.42 -36.21
C ARG A 161 -48.45 6.78 -37.53
N ALA A 162 -47.77 6.60 -38.66
CA ALA A 162 -48.35 6.77 -39.99
C ALA A 162 -47.73 5.76 -40.96
N PHE A 163 -48.57 5.18 -41.82
CA PHE A 163 -48.17 4.22 -42.85
C PHE A 163 -48.00 4.96 -44.19
N ARG A 164 -47.00 4.58 -44.98
CA ARG A 164 -47.11 4.35 -46.42
C ARG A 164 -45.96 3.50 -46.92
#